data_AF-A0A8W8MXC5-F1
#
_entry.id   AF-A0A8W8MXC5-F1
#
_cell.length_a   1.000
_cell.length_b   1.000
_cell.length_c   1.000
_cell.angle_alpha   90.00
_cell.angle_beta   90.00
_cell.angle_gamma   90.00
#
_symmetry.space_group_name_H-M   'P 1'
#
loop_
_entity.id
_entity.type
_entity.pdbx_description
1 polymer ?
#
loop_
_entity_poly.entity_id
_entity_poly.type
_entity_poly.pdbx_seq_one_letter_code
_entity_poly.pdbx_strand_id
1 'polypeptide(L)'
;VALAAFHHYKQDPFASEVLGVSKDLSAFLDLFLKGETLYGSWFDREREWEEAAKKNPDNLLVIYYEDLKQNGMESMKKFATFLGTSSDPDFLQSVYDTCTIEEVKKRKTTPFDNILLRKGVVGDWRSNFTESDNEKFDQVYKEKMKDSKLKIRFV
;
A
#
# COMPACT_ATOMS: atom_id res chain seq x y z
N VAL A 1 1.37 4.98 -1.05
CA VAL A 1 2.28 4.19 -0.18
C VAL A 1 3.16 5.08 0.70
N ALA A 2 3.96 5.98 0.14
CA ALA A 2 4.87 6.87 0.90
C ALA A 2 4.23 7.55 2.12
N LEU A 3 3.07 8.22 1.96
CA LEU A 3 2.37 8.86 3.08
C LEU A 3 1.98 7.89 4.20
N ALA A 4 1.54 6.67 3.86
CA ALA A 4 1.18 5.67 4.86
C ALA A 4 2.42 5.18 5.62
N ALA A 5 3.53 4.95 4.89
CA ALA A 5 4.82 4.59 5.49
C ALA A 5 5.35 5.68 6.42
N PHE A 6 5.26 6.96 6.02
CA PHE A 6 5.62 8.10 6.87
C PHE A 6 4.88 8.09 8.21
N HIS A 7 3.55 7.96 8.19
CA HIS A 7 2.77 7.92 9.42
C HIS A 7 3.09 6.73 10.30
N HIS A 8 3.31 5.55 9.69
CA HIS A 8 3.72 4.36 10.40
C HIS A 8 5.07 4.56 11.11
N TYR A 9 6.10 5.00 10.37
CA TYR A 9 7.44 5.20 10.94
C TYR A 9 7.49 6.32 11.96
N LYS A 10 6.70 7.38 11.78
CA LYS A 10 6.61 8.49 12.73
C LYS A 10 6.03 8.05 14.08
N GLN A 11 5.16 7.04 14.09
CA GLN A 11 4.49 6.55 15.30
C GLN A 11 5.15 5.31 15.89
N ASP A 12 5.91 4.55 15.10
CA ASP A 12 6.71 3.41 15.57
C ASP A 12 7.95 3.92 16.34
N PRO A 13 8.10 3.61 17.63
CA PRO A 13 9.27 4.01 18.42
C PRO A 13 10.58 3.46 17.86
N PHE A 14 10.58 2.26 17.29
CA PHE A 14 11.79 1.70 16.70
C PHE A 14 12.23 2.51 15.48
N ALA A 15 11.30 2.79 14.56
CA ALA A 15 11.62 3.59 13.38
C ALA A 15 11.99 5.04 13.73
N SER A 16 11.27 5.67 14.66
CA SER A 16 11.46 7.08 14.96
C SER A 16 12.58 7.39 15.96
N GLU A 17 12.80 6.54 16.96
CA GLU A 17 13.78 6.79 18.04
C GLU A 17 15.09 6.02 17.83
N VAL A 18 15.03 4.80 17.29
CA VAL A 18 16.21 3.96 17.08
C VAL A 18 16.84 4.20 15.71
N LEU A 19 16.02 4.20 14.65
CA LEU A 19 16.51 4.41 13.28
C LEU A 19 16.57 5.89 12.89
N GLY A 20 15.98 6.78 13.68
CA GLY A 20 16.02 8.22 13.44
C GLY A 20 15.32 8.66 12.15
N VAL A 21 14.26 7.97 11.74
CA VAL A 21 13.49 8.35 10.55
C VAL A 21 12.94 9.77 10.71
N SER A 22 13.07 10.59 9.66
CA SER A 22 12.57 11.97 9.63
C SER A 22 11.07 12.04 9.99
N LYS A 23 10.74 12.96 10.89
CA LYS A 23 9.35 13.31 11.24
C LYS A 23 8.78 14.45 10.38
N ASP A 24 9.59 14.97 9.46
CA ASP A 24 9.20 15.89 8.38
C ASP A 24 8.86 15.11 7.11
N LEU A 25 7.72 15.42 6.50
CA LEU A 25 7.17 14.63 5.40
C LEU A 25 7.99 14.78 4.11
N SER A 26 8.43 15.99 3.77
CA SER A 26 9.20 16.23 2.56
C SER A 26 10.59 15.59 2.65
N ALA A 27 11.26 15.72 3.79
CA ALA A 27 12.53 15.04 4.03
C ALA A 27 12.38 13.51 4.03
N PHE A 28 11.30 12.98 4.60
CA PHE A 28 10.98 11.56 4.50
C PHE A 28 10.75 11.12 3.05
N LEU A 29 10.02 11.92 2.27
CA LEU A 29 9.73 11.63 0.87
C LEU A 29 11.01 11.56 0.04
N ASP A 30 11.96 12.47 0.26
CA ASP A 30 13.26 12.44 -0.42
C ASP A 30 14.02 11.11 -0.13
N LEU A 31 13.99 10.61 1.11
CA LEU A 31 14.56 9.30 1.47
C LEU A 31 13.79 8.14 0.82
N PHE A 32 12.45 8.20 0.83
CA PHE A 32 11.59 7.20 0.19
C PHE A 32 11.89 7.07 -1.30
N LEU A 33 12.07 8.20 -2.00
CA LEU A 33 12.37 8.22 -3.44
C LEU A 33 13.75 7.65 -3.77
N LYS A 34 14.73 7.85 -2.88
CA LYS A 34 16.06 7.24 -2.96
C LYS A 34 16.06 5.76 -2.61
N GLY A 35 15.03 5.28 -1.91
CA GLY A 35 14.98 3.92 -1.38
C GLY A 35 15.75 3.74 -0.07
N GLU A 36 16.03 4.83 0.63
CA GLU A 36 16.78 4.87 1.90
C GLU A 36 15.83 4.79 3.10
N THR A 37 14.75 4.00 2.97
CA THR A 37 13.80 3.74 4.05
C THR A 37 14.02 2.36 4.65
N LEU A 38 13.38 2.07 5.79
CA LEU A 38 13.57 0.82 6.54
C LEU A 38 13.43 -0.46 5.68
N TYR A 39 12.54 -0.45 4.68
CA TYR A 39 12.32 -1.58 3.78
C TYR A 39 12.89 -1.38 2.37
N GLY A 40 13.81 -0.42 2.20
CA GLY A 40 14.47 -0.15 0.94
C GLY A 40 13.61 0.61 -0.08
N SER A 41 13.89 0.38 -1.36
CA SER A 41 13.24 1.03 -2.49
C SER A 41 11.87 0.41 -2.79
N TRP A 42 10.82 1.20 -2.65
CA TRP A 42 9.47 0.81 -3.07
C TRP A 42 9.44 0.43 -4.57
N PHE A 43 10.12 1.20 -5.42
CA PHE A 43 10.15 0.95 -6.85
C PHE A 43 10.81 -0.38 -7.21
N ASP A 44 11.92 -0.71 -6.56
CA ASP A 44 12.66 -1.94 -6.84
C ASP A 44 11.80 -3.14 -6.40
N ARG A 45 11.19 -3.04 -5.21
CA ARG A 45 10.23 -4.02 -4.71
C ARG A 45 9.08 -4.27 -5.69
N GLU A 46 8.41 -3.21 -6.18
CA GLU A 46 7.28 -3.39 -7.11
C GLU A 46 7.72 -4.09 -8.42
N ARG A 47 8.87 -3.71 -8.98
CA ARG A 47 9.39 -4.34 -10.21
C ARG A 47 9.80 -5.79 -9.99
N GLU A 48 10.48 -6.10 -8.88
CA GLU A 48 10.86 -7.46 -8.53
C GLU A 48 9.64 -8.38 -8.40
N TRP A 49 8.59 -7.90 -7.72
CA TRP A 49 7.34 -8.64 -7.55
C TRP A 49 6.54 -8.74 -8.86
N GLU A 50 6.56 -7.71 -9.71
CA GLU A 50 5.99 -7.78 -11.05
C GLU A 50 6.66 -8.89 -11.88
N GLU A 51 7.98 -8.93 -11.90
CA GLU A 51 8.73 -9.96 -12.62
C GLU A 51 8.54 -11.36 -12.02
N ALA A 52 8.47 -11.48 -10.70
CA ALA A 52 8.16 -12.74 -10.04
C ALA A 52 6.76 -13.24 -10.41
N ALA A 53 5.76 -12.36 -10.42
CA ALA A 53 4.38 -12.69 -10.79
C ALA A 53 4.27 -13.10 -12.27
N LYS A 54 5.00 -12.43 -13.17
CA LYS A 54 5.08 -12.85 -14.59
C LYS A 54 5.64 -14.26 -14.75
N LYS A 55 6.63 -14.64 -13.95
CA LYS A 55 7.26 -15.97 -13.99
C LYS A 55 6.41 -17.06 -13.32
N ASN A 56 5.55 -16.69 -12.38
CA ASN A 56 4.77 -17.64 -11.57
C ASN A 56 3.28 -17.23 -11.46
N PRO A 57 2.57 -17.07 -12.59
CA PRO A 57 1.21 -16.52 -12.60
C PRO A 57 0.20 -17.37 -11.81
N ASP A 58 0.42 -18.68 -11.71
CA ASP A 58 -0.46 -19.60 -10.98
C ASP A 58 -0.27 -19.51 -9.45
N ASN A 59 0.86 -18.96 -8.99
CA ASN A 59 1.23 -18.91 -7.57
C ASN A 59 1.33 -17.48 -7.02
N LEU A 60 1.20 -16.46 -7.87
CA LEU A 60 1.30 -15.06 -7.48
C LEU A 60 0.18 -14.23 -8.12
N LEU A 61 -0.71 -13.73 -7.28
CA LEU A 61 -1.79 -12.82 -7.67
C LEU A 61 -1.40 -11.37 -7.38
N VAL A 62 -1.36 -10.54 -8.43
CA VAL A 62 -1.20 -9.08 -8.29
C VAL A 62 -2.56 -8.42 -8.10
N ILE A 63 -2.67 -7.64 -7.02
CA ILE A 63 -3.86 -6.88 -6.64
C ILE A 63 -3.48 -5.43 -6.36
N TYR A 64 -4.46 -4.53 -6.47
CA TYR A 64 -4.27 -3.10 -6.18
C TYR A 64 -5.19 -2.70 -5.04
N TYR A 65 -4.66 -1.91 -4.10
CA TYR A 65 -5.42 -1.42 -2.96
C TYR A 65 -6.63 -0.58 -3.41
N GLU A 66 -6.47 0.18 -4.49
CA GLU A 66 -7.51 0.99 -5.09
C GLU A 66 -8.66 0.13 -5.64
N ASP A 67 -8.37 -1.05 -6.21
CA ASP A 67 -9.40 -2.00 -6.68
C ASP A 67 -10.15 -2.61 -5.51
N LEU A 68 -9.49 -2.91 -4.39
CA LEU A 68 -10.15 -3.39 -3.19
C LEU A 68 -11.14 -2.35 -2.64
N LYS A 69 -10.78 -1.06 -2.69
CA LYS A 69 -11.62 0.02 -2.18
C LYS A 69 -12.75 0.42 -3.13
N GLN A 70 -12.54 0.35 -4.44
CA GLN A 70 -13.52 0.78 -5.45
C GLN A 70 -14.41 -0.38 -5.93
N ASN A 71 -13.84 -1.58 -6.10
CA ASN A 71 -14.47 -2.75 -6.69
C ASN A 71 -14.22 -4.00 -5.81
N GLY A 72 -14.53 -3.87 -4.51
CA GLY A 72 -14.22 -4.88 -3.50
C GLY A 72 -14.68 -6.29 -3.87
N MET A 73 -15.93 -6.44 -4.30
CA MET A 73 -16.50 -7.75 -4.65
C MET A 73 -15.85 -8.40 -5.89
N GLU A 74 -15.45 -7.61 -6.89
CA GLU A 74 -14.69 -8.15 -8.02
C GLU A 74 -13.30 -8.61 -7.60
N SER A 75 -12.68 -7.93 -6.64
CA SER A 75 -11.43 -8.38 -6.04
C SER A 75 -11.61 -9.65 -5.22
N MET A 76 -12.72 -9.79 -4.48
CA MET A 76 -13.06 -11.01 -3.76
C MET A 76 -13.25 -12.22 -4.68
N LYS A 77 -13.92 -12.04 -5.82
CA LYS A 77 -14.04 -13.10 -6.83
C LYS A 77 -12.67 -13.53 -7.37
N LYS A 78 -11.78 -12.58 -7.66
CA LYS A 78 -10.40 -12.88 -8.08
C LYS A 78 -9.65 -13.68 -7.02
N PHE A 79 -9.77 -13.32 -5.73
CA PHE A 79 -9.19 -14.11 -4.65
C PHE A 79 -9.75 -15.52 -4.59
N ALA A 80 -11.07 -15.67 -4.68
CA ALA A 80 -11.71 -16.98 -4.62
C ALA A 80 -11.23 -17.90 -5.76
N THR A 81 -11.17 -17.38 -6.98
CA THR A 81 -10.63 -18.11 -8.13
C THR A 81 -9.17 -18.49 -7.92
N PHE A 82 -8.33 -17.55 -7.48
CA PHE A 82 -6.90 -17.79 -7.27
C PHE A 82 -6.62 -18.81 -6.15
N LEU A 83 -7.38 -18.74 -5.04
CA LEU A 83 -7.22 -19.64 -3.90
C LEU A 83 -7.94 -20.99 -4.08
N GLY A 84 -8.73 -21.15 -5.15
CA GLY A 84 -9.55 -22.35 -5.36
C GLY A 84 -10.64 -22.53 -4.31
N THR A 85 -11.22 -21.44 -3.81
CA THR A 85 -12.26 -21.44 -2.77
C THR A 85 -13.65 -21.14 -3.33
N SER A 86 -14.67 -21.11 -2.47
CA SER A 86 -16.05 -20.83 -2.87
C SER A 86 -16.20 -19.46 -3.53
N SER A 87 -16.86 -19.42 -4.70
CA SER A 87 -17.28 -18.19 -5.37
C SER A 87 -18.70 -17.77 -5.01
N ASP A 88 -19.27 -18.32 -3.93
CA ASP A 88 -20.60 -17.98 -3.43
C ASP A 88 -20.67 -16.49 -3.04
N PRO A 89 -21.60 -15.70 -3.63
CA PRO A 89 -21.66 -14.26 -3.40
C PRO A 89 -21.86 -13.88 -1.93
N ASP A 90 -22.69 -14.61 -1.20
CA ASP A 90 -23.03 -14.30 0.20
C ASP A 90 -21.84 -14.56 1.11
N PHE A 91 -21.12 -15.66 0.90
CA PHE A 91 -19.85 -15.94 1.57
C PHE A 91 -18.80 -14.85 1.29
N LEU A 92 -18.59 -14.49 0.03
CA LEU A 92 -17.61 -13.45 -0.33
C LEU A 92 -17.96 -12.08 0.25
N GLN A 93 -19.25 -11.73 0.27
CA GLN A 93 -19.72 -10.49 0.86
C GLN A 93 -19.48 -10.49 2.37
N SER A 94 -19.80 -11.58 3.05
CA SER A 94 -19.55 -11.75 4.48
C SER A 94 -18.06 -11.58 4.81
N VAL A 95 -17.16 -12.20 4.04
CA VAL A 95 -15.71 -12.02 4.23
C VAL A 95 -15.32 -10.55 4.02
N TYR A 96 -15.76 -9.92 2.94
CA TYR A 96 -15.44 -8.53 2.64
C TYR A 96 -15.87 -7.58 3.76
N ASP A 97 -17.12 -7.70 4.23
CA ASP A 97 -17.69 -6.85 5.28
C ASP A 97 -16.92 -6.99 6.59
N THR A 98 -16.50 -8.21 6.94
CA THR A 98 -15.69 -8.43 8.13
C THR A 98 -14.27 -7.87 8.00
N CYS A 99 -13.75 -7.62 6.79
CA CYS A 99 -12.39 -7.12 6.57
C CYS A 99 -12.31 -5.59 6.40
N THR A 100 -13.42 -4.87 6.54
CA THR A 100 -13.42 -3.40 6.52
C THR A 100 -12.55 -2.81 7.63
N ILE A 101 -11.98 -1.62 7.42
CA ILE A 101 -11.09 -1.01 8.42
C ILE A 101 -11.86 -0.72 9.72
N GLU A 102 -13.15 -0.39 9.61
CA GLU A 102 -14.06 -0.16 10.73
C GLU A 102 -14.24 -1.44 11.56
N GLU A 103 -14.52 -2.59 10.92
CA GLU A 103 -14.67 -3.88 11.61
C GLU A 103 -13.35 -4.40 12.17
N VAL A 104 -12.24 -4.19 11.46
CA VAL A 104 -10.91 -4.57 11.97
C VAL A 104 -10.55 -3.76 13.21
N LYS A 105 -10.78 -2.44 13.22
CA LYS A 105 -10.51 -1.57 14.38
C LYS A 105 -11.31 -1.95 15.63
N LYS A 106 -12.50 -2.53 15.49
CA LYS A 106 -13.29 -3.04 16.63
C LYS A 106 -12.62 -4.23 17.33
N ARG A 107 -11.84 -5.04 16.60
CA ARG A 107 -11.21 -6.27 17.10
C ARG A 107 -9.72 -6.11 17.42
N LYS A 108 -9.08 -5.10 16.83
CA LYS A 108 -7.65 -4.79 16.95
C LYS A 108 -7.47 -3.52 17.76
N THR A 109 -7.36 -3.70 19.08
CA THR A 109 -7.44 -2.62 20.07
C THR A 109 -6.13 -2.36 20.82
N THR A 110 -5.04 -3.03 20.44
CA THR A 110 -3.74 -2.78 21.08
C THR A 110 -3.19 -1.40 20.66
N PRO A 111 -2.31 -0.78 21.46
CA PRO A 111 -1.65 0.46 21.07
C PRO A 111 -0.94 0.37 19.72
N PHE A 112 -0.36 -0.79 19.41
CA PHE A 112 0.29 -1.03 18.12
C PHE A 112 -0.71 -1.10 16.96
N ASP A 113 -1.91 -1.63 17.17
CA ASP A 113 -2.96 -1.66 16.15
C ASP A 113 -3.36 -0.25 15.71
N ASN A 114 -3.35 0.73 16.62
CA ASN A 114 -3.65 2.13 16.29
C ASN A 114 -2.59 2.76 15.37
N ILE A 115 -1.34 2.25 15.41
CA ILE A 115 -0.26 2.66 14.51
C ILE A 115 -0.46 2.07 13.12
N LEU A 116 -0.93 0.82 13.04
CA LEU A 116 -1.16 0.11 11.78
C LEU A 116 -2.44 0.59 11.05
N LEU A 117 -3.51 0.85 11.80
CA LEU A 117 -4.85 1.12 11.26
C LEU A 117 -5.17 2.62 11.26
N ARG A 118 -4.69 3.35 10.24
CA ARG A 118 -4.88 4.80 10.16
C ARG A 118 -6.22 5.22 9.54
N LYS A 119 -6.27 5.47 8.22
CA LYS A 119 -7.46 5.99 7.52
C LYS A 119 -8.15 4.98 6.60
N GLY A 120 -7.39 4.11 5.93
CA GLY A 120 -7.96 3.12 5.01
C GLY A 120 -8.64 3.74 3.78
N VAL A 121 -8.13 4.88 3.30
CA VAL A 121 -8.68 5.65 2.17
C VAL A 121 -7.64 5.78 1.06
N VAL A 122 -8.15 6.01 -0.15
CA VAL A 122 -7.37 6.27 -1.36
C VAL A 122 -7.28 7.79 -1.58
N GLY A 123 -6.15 8.28 -2.09
CA GLY A 123 -5.99 9.69 -2.47
C GLY A 123 -5.63 10.68 -1.36
N ASP A 124 -5.45 10.23 -0.11
CA ASP A 124 -5.10 11.11 1.03
C ASP A 124 -3.80 11.90 0.82
N TRP A 125 -2.92 11.45 -0.09
CA TRP A 125 -1.68 12.14 -0.43
C TRP A 125 -1.91 13.55 -0.98
N ARG A 126 -3.01 13.79 -1.69
CA ARG A 126 -3.31 15.08 -2.34
C ARG A 126 -3.40 16.27 -1.37
N SER A 127 -3.83 16.02 -0.14
CA SER A 127 -3.97 17.05 0.89
C SER A 127 -2.75 17.16 1.80
N ASN A 128 -1.73 16.32 1.61
CA ASN A 128 -0.54 16.25 2.46
C ASN A 128 0.73 16.63 1.72
N PHE A 129 0.81 16.37 0.41
CA PHE A 129 1.99 16.67 -0.40
C PHE A 129 1.88 18.08 -0.98
N THR A 130 2.99 18.81 -0.95
CA THR A 130 3.11 20.08 -1.67
C THR A 130 3.18 19.84 -3.18
N GLU A 131 3.03 20.91 -3.98
CA GLU A 131 3.23 20.82 -5.43
C GLU A 131 4.64 20.30 -5.77
N SER A 132 5.67 20.78 -5.08
CA SER A 132 7.05 20.34 -5.27
C SER A 132 7.25 18.86 -4.92
N ASP A 133 6.61 18.36 -3.86
CA ASP A 133 6.64 16.94 -3.50
C ASP A 133 6.04 16.07 -4.61
N ASN A 134 4.92 16.52 -5.19
CA ASN A 134 4.25 15.82 -6.28
C ASN A 134 5.12 15.81 -7.55
N GLU A 135 5.70 16.95 -7.93
CA GLU A 135 6.60 17.04 -9.09
C GLU A 135 7.81 16.11 -8.97
N LYS A 136 8.46 16.11 -7.80
CA LYS A 136 9.58 15.20 -7.51
C LYS A 136 9.16 13.74 -7.61
N PHE A 137 8.04 13.38 -6.98
CA PHE A 137 7.54 12.01 -7.01
C PHE A 137 7.24 11.57 -8.44
N ASP A 138 6.54 12.39 -9.21
CA ASP A 138 6.15 12.10 -10.59
C ASP A 138 7.38 11.91 -11.50
N GLN A 139 8.40 12.76 -11.35
CA GLN A 139 9.65 12.63 -12.10
C GLN A 139 10.33 11.29 -11.81
N VAL A 140 10.54 10.96 -10.54
CA VAL A 140 11.21 9.71 -10.13
C VAL A 140 10.36 8.50 -10.50
N TYR A 141 9.04 8.56 -10.34
CA TYR A 141 8.13 7.49 -10.73
C TYR A 141 8.20 7.20 -12.23
N LYS A 142 8.14 8.25 -13.07
CA LYS A 142 8.26 8.09 -14.53
C LYS A 142 9.58 7.43 -14.90
N GLU A 143 10.69 7.81 -14.29
CA GLU A 143 11.99 7.22 -14.57
C GLU A 143 12.08 5.76 -14.10
N LYS A 144 11.76 5.51 -12.83
CA LYS A 144 11.94 4.21 -12.19
C LYS A 144 10.91 3.17 -12.64
N MET A 145 9.71 3.58 -13.08
CA MET A 145 8.63 2.66 -13.46
C MET A 145 8.34 2.64 -14.96
N LYS A 146 9.16 3.28 -15.80
CA LYS A 146 8.93 3.39 -17.26
C LYS A 146 8.66 2.05 -17.97
N ASP A 147 9.32 0.98 -17.54
CA ASP A 147 9.23 -0.34 -18.18
C ASP A 147 8.22 -1.26 -17.48
N SER A 148 7.67 -0.82 -16.34
CA SER A 148 6.67 -1.58 -15.58
C SER A 148 5.33 -1.61 -16.31
N LYS A 149 4.64 -2.73 -16.21
CA LYS A 149 3.25 -2.91 -16.68
C LYS A 149 2.23 -2.88 -15.54
N LEU A 150 2.68 -2.57 -14.32
CA LEU A 150 1.77 -2.39 -13.19
C LEU A 150 0.82 -1.21 -13.43
N LYS A 151 -0.45 -1.42 -13.12
CA LYS A 151 -1.54 -0.45 -13.33
C LYS A 151 -1.82 0.34 -12.06
N ILE A 152 -0.79 0.99 -11.52
CA ILE A 152 -0.89 1.80 -10.30
C ILE A 152 -1.69 3.07 -10.62
N ARG A 153 -2.69 3.38 -9.78
CA ARG A 153 -3.57 4.53 -9.99
C ARG A 153 -3.35 5.57 -8.90
N PHE A 154 -2.87 6.74 -9.31
CA PHE A 154 -2.76 7.92 -8.46
C PHE A 154 -4.10 8.68 -8.47
N VAL A 155 -5.11 8.02 -7.91
CA VAL A 155 -6.42 8.62 -7.65
C VAL A 155 -6.39 9.46 -6.38
#